data_AF-A0A100VZX5-F1
#
_entry.id   AF-A0A100VZX5-F1
#
_cell.length_a   1.000
_cell.length_b   1.000
_cell.length_c   1.000
_cell.angle_alpha   90.00
_cell.angle_beta   90.00
_cell.angle_gamma   90.00
#
_symmetry.space_group_name_H-M   'P 1'
#
loop_
_entity.id
_entity.type
_entity.pdbx_description
1 polymer ?
#
loop_
_entity_poly.entity_id
_entity_poly.type
_entity_poly.pdbx_seq_one_letter_code
_entity_poly.pdbx_strand_id
1 'polypeptide(L)'
;MWTGEQGIDLVNGSAVVVRAYLESVQLVEMTGDQKYAYPGFADAVDEELRPANSEPEDRPWVGTQRNHILSVTRSGDTITADGCMYTYRVASLDSNGRYEPRAYPTKEPDGGMSAFRVTLRAPSDSANGHQSEVGPARTPFDDVFGQYRVTAYWGGYFRSRAGSGDGQVLQHITDACVAAAPDPFEQRLRLISSFPPRAELPTLPPYPGWPAKPTK
;
A
#
# COMPACT_ATOMS: atom_id res chain seq x y z
N MET A 1 -3.76 2.43 6.28
CA MET A 1 -3.55 1.66 7.53
C MET A 1 -2.92 0.35 7.17
N TRP A 2 -2.02 -0.19 7.99
CA TRP A 2 -1.37 -1.48 7.80
C TRP A 2 -1.67 -2.44 8.93
N THR A 3 -1.81 -3.71 8.57
CA THR A 3 -1.69 -4.85 9.47
C THR A 3 -0.72 -5.87 8.89
N GLY A 4 -0.26 -6.84 9.68
CA GLY A 4 0.62 -7.91 9.21
C GLY A 4 0.22 -9.23 9.86
N GLU A 5 0.53 -10.35 9.21
CA GLU A 5 0.43 -11.67 9.81
C GLU A 5 1.28 -11.76 11.09
N GLN A 6 0.99 -12.77 11.92
CA GLN A 6 1.71 -12.95 13.18
C GLN A 6 3.22 -13.05 12.94
N GLY A 7 3.99 -12.24 13.66
CA GLY A 7 5.46 -12.21 13.56
C GLY A 7 6.01 -11.25 12.51
N ILE A 8 5.16 -10.57 11.74
CA ILE A 8 5.60 -9.50 10.83
C ILE A 8 5.76 -8.20 11.62
N ASP A 9 7.01 -7.75 11.71
CA ASP A 9 7.35 -6.44 12.27
C ASP A 9 7.06 -5.35 11.24
N LEU A 10 6.01 -4.56 11.46
CA LEU A 10 5.62 -3.48 10.54
C LEU A 10 6.44 -2.20 10.72
N VAL A 11 7.19 -2.05 11.81
CA VAL A 11 7.83 -0.80 12.21
C VAL A 11 9.36 -0.86 12.17
N ASN A 12 9.94 -2.02 11.85
CA ASN A 12 11.37 -2.18 11.61
C ASN A 12 11.65 -2.98 10.33
N GLY A 13 12.85 -2.85 9.78
CA GLY A 13 13.36 -3.69 8.70
C GLY A 13 12.63 -3.53 7.36
N SER A 14 12.53 -4.60 6.58
CA SER A 14 12.05 -4.55 5.20
C SER A 14 10.57 -4.23 5.06
N ALA A 15 9.73 -4.53 6.04
CA ALA A 15 8.31 -4.18 5.99
C ALA A 15 8.11 -2.66 5.96
N VAL A 16 8.97 -1.88 6.63
CA VAL A 16 8.99 -0.42 6.56
C VAL A 16 9.19 0.04 5.12
N VAL A 17 10.16 -0.54 4.41
CA VAL A 17 10.48 -0.20 3.02
C VAL A 17 9.32 -0.56 2.09
N VAL A 18 8.67 -1.71 2.29
CA VAL A 18 7.47 -2.11 1.55
C VAL A 18 6.33 -1.11 1.76
N ARG A 19 6.07 -0.71 3.01
CA ARG A 19 5.06 0.31 3.35
C ARG A 19 5.38 1.63 2.66
N ALA A 20 6.62 2.11 2.80
CA ALA A 20 7.07 3.38 2.23
C ALA A 20 6.95 3.40 0.71
N TYR A 21 7.32 2.30 0.04
CA TYR A 21 7.18 2.15 -1.40
C TYR A 21 5.70 2.25 -1.84
N LEU A 22 4.82 1.45 -1.24
CA LEU A 22 3.42 1.39 -1.63
C LEU A 22 2.65 2.68 -1.29
N GLU A 23 2.97 3.33 -0.16
CA GLU A 23 2.41 4.64 0.19
C GLU A 23 2.91 5.74 -0.75
N SER A 24 4.18 5.70 -1.19
CA SER A 24 4.71 6.63 -2.19
C SER A 24 4.04 6.43 -3.55
N VAL A 25 3.90 5.19 -4.01
CA VAL A 25 3.20 4.86 -5.26
C VAL A 25 1.76 5.37 -5.22
N GLN A 26 1.04 5.14 -4.12
CA GLN A 26 -0.29 5.69 -3.90
C GLN A 26 -0.32 7.22 -4.00
N LEU A 27 0.59 7.92 -3.31
CA LEU A 27 0.61 9.39 -3.32
C LEU A 27 0.85 9.94 -4.71
N VAL A 28 1.79 9.37 -5.46
CA VAL A 28 2.08 9.81 -6.83
C VAL A 28 0.89 9.55 -7.75
N GLU A 29 0.26 8.37 -7.70
CA GLU A 29 -0.94 8.07 -8.51
C GLU A 29 -2.12 8.98 -8.17
N MET A 30 -2.34 9.31 -6.90
CA MET A 30 -3.46 10.18 -6.50
C MET A 30 -3.23 11.66 -6.82
N THR A 31 -1.97 12.11 -6.78
CA THR A 31 -1.61 13.53 -6.96
C THR A 31 -1.08 13.85 -8.35
N GLY A 32 -0.76 12.83 -9.16
CA GLY A 32 -0.16 12.97 -10.48
C GLY A 32 1.30 13.45 -10.48
N ASP A 33 1.96 13.57 -9.33
CA ASP A 33 3.27 14.23 -9.23
C ASP A 33 4.24 13.48 -8.30
N GLN A 34 5.39 13.06 -8.85
CA GLN A 34 6.44 12.37 -8.10
C GLN A 34 7.00 13.15 -6.90
N LYS A 35 6.83 14.47 -6.82
CA LYS A 35 7.30 15.27 -5.68
C LYS A 35 6.63 14.90 -4.34
N TYR A 36 5.47 14.23 -4.40
CA TYR A 36 4.73 13.78 -3.21
C TYR A 36 5.16 12.38 -2.72
N ALA A 37 6.05 11.70 -3.45
CA ALA A 37 6.66 10.46 -2.96
C ALA A 37 7.50 10.73 -1.70
N TYR A 38 7.73 9.69 -0.89
CA TYR A 38 8.50 9.83 0.34
C TYR A 38 9.97 10.16 0.08
N PRO A 39 10.66 10.84 1.02
CA PRO A 39 12.10 11.04 0.94
C PRO A 39 12.83 9.71 0.70
N GLY A 40 13.82 9.71 -0.20
CA GLY A 40 14.56 8.51 -0.61
C GLY A 40 13.91 7.66 -1.70
N PHE A 41 12.63 7.88 -2.05
CA PHE A 41 11.93 7.07 -3.06
C PHE A 41 12.63 7.08 -4.43
N ALA A 42 13.06 8.26 -4.89
CA ALA A 42 13.74 8.40 -6.17
C ALA A 42 15.14 7.76 -6.20
N ASP A 43 15.78 7.52 -5.06
CA ASP A 43 17.07 6.83 -4.99
C ASP A 43 16.91 5.32 -4.80
N ALA A 44 15.79 4.90 -4.18
CA ALA A 44 15.51 3.52 -3.83
C ALA A 44 14.81 2.72 -4.94
N VAL A 45 14.11 3.39 -5.86
CA VAL A 45 13.21 2.77 -6.85
C VAL A 45 13.64 3.16 -8.25
N ASP A 46 13.87 2.20 -9.14
CA ASP A 46 14.18 2.50 -10.54
C ASP A 46 12.99 3.15 -11.25
N GLU A 47 13.23 4.01 -12.25
CA GLU A 47 12.20 4.84 -12.89
C GLU A 47 11.02 4.02 -13.46
N GLU A 48 11.29 2.81 -13.94
CA GLU A 48 10.28 1.89 -14.47
C GLU A 48 9.34 1.35 -13.37
N LEU A 49 9.76 1.33 -12.11
CA LEU A 49 8.95 0.90 -10.97
C LEU A 49 8.24 2.08 -10.28
N ARG A 50 8.44 3.30 -10.77
CA ARG A 50 7.72 4.49 -10.31
C ARG A 50 6.45 4.70 -11.13
N PRO A 51 5.38 5.25 -10.52
CA PRO A 51 4.23 5.69 -11.30
C PRO A 51 4.61 6.82 -12.27
N ALA A 52 3.84 6.94 -13.35
CA ALA A 52 3.98 8.08 -14.25
C ALA A 52 3.37 9.34 -13.62
N ASN A 53 3.92 10.50 -13.97
CA ASN A 53 3.17 11.73 -13.72
C ASN A 53 1.89 11.70 -14.56
N SER A 54 0.81 12.19 -13.98
CA SER A 54 -0.51 12.27 -14.62
C SER A 54 -1.20 13.56 -14.18
N GLU A 55 -2.38 13.82 -14.73
CA GLU A 55 -3.25 14.80 -14.11
C GLU A 55 -3.66 14.30 -12.71
N PRO A 56 -3.73 15.20 -11.71
CA PRO A 56 -4.18 14.85 -10.37
C PRO A 56 -5.64 14.37 -10.42
N GLU A 57 -6.00 13.52 -9.47
CA GLU A 57 -7.38 13.11 -9.34
C GLU A 57 -8.24 14.20 -8.68
N ASP A 58 -9.20 14.76 -9.42
CA ASP A 58 -10.03 15.89 -8.97
C ASP A 58 -10.96 15.55 -7.78
N ARG A 59 -11.12 14.26 -7.46
CA ARG A 59 -12.04 13.79 -6.43
C ARG A 59 -11.30 13.10 -5.30
N PRO A 60 -11.10 13.78 -4.15
CA PRO A 60 -10.37 13.21 -3.04
C PRO A 60 -11.06 11.96 -2.52
N TRP A 61 -10.27 11.04 -2.00
CA TRP A 61 -10.78 9.83 -1.37
C TRP A 61 -11.17 10.13 0.08
N VAL A 62 -12.29 9.54 0.50
CA VAL A 62 -12.81 9.53 1.86
C VAL A 62 -12.83 8.09 2.35
N GLY A 63 -12.53 7.90 3.64
CA GLY A 63 -12.44 6.59 4.27
C GLY A 63 -11.01 6.20 4.61
N THR A 64 -10.78 4.90 4.70
CA THR A 64 -9.47 4.34 5.05
C THR A 64 -9.19 3.13 4.17
N GLN A 65 -8.13 3.21 3.38
CA GLN A 65 -7.55 2.02 2.78
C GLN A 65 -6.76 1.23 3.84
N ARG A 66 -6.98 -0.07 3.86
CA ARG A 66 -6.22 -0.99 4.71
C ARG A 66 -5.33 -1.86 3.84
N ASN A 67 -4.07 -1.97 4.20
CA ASN A 67 -3.12 -2.88 3.60
C ASN A 67 -2.77 -3.96 4.62
N HIS A 68 -2.45 -5.15 4.16
CA HIS A 68 -2.06 -6.27 5.02
C HIS A 68 -0.87 -7.01 4.42
N ILE A 69 0.21 -7.16 5.16
CA ILE A 69 1.35 -7.99 4.72
C ILE A 69 1.09 -9.42 5.18
N LEU A 70 1.04 -10.35 4.23
CA LEU A 70 0.85 -11.79 4.47
C LEU A 70 2.17 -12.48 4.79
N SER A 71 3.24 -12.12 4.08
CA SER A 71 4.54 -12.72 4.29
C SER A 71 5.67 -11.76 3.93
N VAL A 72 6.82 -11.97 4.58
CA VAL A 72 8.11 -11.38 4.22
C VAL A 72 9.13 -12.49 4.25
N THR A 73 9.66 -12.86 3.08
CA THR A 73 10.63 -13.94 2.93
C THR A 73 11.95 -13.40 2.43
N ARG A 74 13.05 -14.01 2.87
CA ARG A 74 14.41 -13.61 2.46
C ARG A 74 15.15 -14.79 1.85
N SER A 75 15.78 -14.55 0.70
CA SER A 75 16.70 -15.47 0.04
C SER A 75 17.94 -14.69 -0.40
N GLY A 76 19.07 -14.91 0.29
CA GLY A 76 20.28 -14.11 0.08
C GLY A 76 20.09 -12.63 0.43
N ASP A 77 20.30 -11.75 -0.54
CA ASP A 77 20.03 -10.30 -0.46
C ASP A 77 18.62 -9.94 -0.93
N THR A 78 17.87 -10.89 -1.48
CA THR A 78 16.54 -10.66 -2.02
C THR A 78 15.49 -10.87 -0.94
N ILE A 79 14.57 -9.91 -0.82
CA ILE A 79 13.41 -9.98 0.07
C ILE A 79 12.16 -9.90 -0.79
N THR A 80 11.20 -10.79 -0.54
CA THR A 80 9.90 -10.78 -1.20
C THR A 80 8.82 -10.59 -0.15
N ALA A 81 7.97 -9.58 -0.34
CA ALA A 81 6.82 -9.31 0.50
C ALA A 81 5.52 -9.45 -0.28
N ASP A 82 4.62 -10.28 0.23
CA ASP A 82 3.29 -10.51 -0.33
C ASP A 82 2.24 -9.87 0.57
N GLY A 83 1.20 -9.32 -0.03
CA GLY A 83 0.14 -8.72 0.76
C GLY A 83 -1.10 -8.31 -0.02
N CYS A 84 -1.96 -7.61 0.70
CA CYS A 84 -3.31 -7.27 0.31
C CYS A 84 -3.52 -5.77 0.39
N MET A 85 -4.15 -5.19 -0.61
CA MET A 85 -4.74 -3.84 -0.54
C MET A 85 -6.26 -3.99 -0.49
N TYR A 86 -6.86 -3.58 0.62
CA TYR A 86 -8.31 -3.54 0.83
C TYR A 86 -8.80 -2.10 0.60
N THR A 87 -9.37 -1.86 -0.59
CA THR A 87 -9.87 -0.54 -1.01
C THR A 87 -11.39 -0.42 -0.92
N TYR A 88 -12.11 -1.48 -0.53
CA TYR A 88 -13.58 -1.47 -0.43
C TYR A 88 -14.16 -0.53 0.67
N ARG A 89 -13.33 0.13 1.48
CA ARG A 89 -13.74 1.18 2.46
C ARG A 89 -13.24 2.58 2.11
N VAL A 90 -12.96 2.81 0.83
CA VAL A 90 -12.68 4.15 0.30
C VAL A 90 -13.66 4.50 -0.82
N ALA A 91 -14.04 5.78 -0.88
CA ALA A 91 -14.98 6.32 -1.85
C ALA A 91 -14.63 7.77 -2.15
N SER A 92 -15.20 8.33 -3.22
CA SER A 92 -15.12 9.76 -3.50
C SER A 92 -16.52 10.35 -3.61
N LEU A 93 -16.67 11.61 -3.21
CA LEU A 93 -17.95 12.30 -3.31
C LEU A 93 -18.25 12.58 -4.79
N ASP A 94 -19.40 12.12 -5.28
CA ASP A 94 -19.90 12.41 -6.62
C ASP A 94 -20.62 13.78 -6.67
N SER A 95 -20.96 14.23 -7.88
CA SER A 95 -21.67 15.50 -8.10
C SER A 95 -23.06 15.55 -7.47
N ASN A 96 -23.62 14.40 -7.08
CA ASN A 96 -24.93 14.27 -6.45
C ASN A 96 -24.82 14.14 -4.92
N GLY A 97 -23.61 14.30 -4.35
CA GLY A 97 -23.36 14.19 -2.92
C GLY A 97 -23.35 12.77 -2.37
N ARG A 98 -23.21 11.76 -3.23
CA ARG A 98 -23.12 10.34 -2.85
C ARG A 98 -21.66 9.89 -2.85
N TYR A 99 -21.32 8.93 -1.99
CA TYR A 99 -19.98 8.37 -1.94
C TYR A 99 -19.87 7.21 -2.93
N GLU A 100 -19.24 7.48 -4.08
CA GLU A 100 -18.95 6.48 -5.11
C GLU A 100 -17.72 5.65 -4.71
N PRO A 101 -17.85 4.31 -4.58
CA PRO A 101 -16.73 3.45 -4.23
C PRO A 101 -15.55 3.54 -5.21
N ARG A 102 -14.32 3.45 -4.69
CA ARG A 102 -13.11 3.44 -5.52
C ARG A 102 -12.64 2.05 -5.91
N ALA A 103 -12.97 1.07 -5.09
CA ALA A 103 -12.68 -0.31 -5.41
C ALA A 103 -13.66 -0.83 -6.46
N TYR A 104 -13.13 -1.49 -7.50
CA TYR A 104 -13.94 -2.24 -8.46
C TYR A 104 -13.85 -3.73 -8.14
N PRO A 105 -14.94 -4.50 -8.27
CA PRO A 105 -14.82 -5.95 -8.26
C PRO A 105 -14.03 -6.38 -9.50
N THR A 106 -12.80 -6.86 -9.29
CA THR A 106 -11.97 -7.43 -10.36
C THR A 106 -12.45 -8.83 -10.73
N LYS A 107 -12.75 -9.67 -9.72
CA LYS A 107 -13.38 -10.99 -9.81
C LYS A 107 -14.08 -11.32 -8.47
N GLU A 108 -14.96 -12.31 -8.47
CA GLU A 108 -15.31 -13.00 -7.22
C GLU A 108 -14.16 -13.96 -6.84
N PRO A 109 -13.78 -14.11 -5.56
CA PRO A 109 -14.32 -13.47 -4.35
C PRO A 109 -13.53 -12.22 -3.86
N ASP A 110 -12.81 -11.51 -4.74
CA ASP A 110 -11.93 -10.39 -4.39
C ASP A 110 -12.66 -9.24 -3.69
N GLY A 111 -13.88 -8.90 -4.14
CA GLY A 111 -14.74 -7.94 -3.46
C GLY A 111 -14.07 -6.59 -3.16
N GLY A 112 -13.34 -6.02 -4.13
CA GLY A 112 -12.68 -4.72 -3.96
C GLY A 112 -11.37 -4.79 -3.16
N MET A 113 -10.63 -5.87 -3.33
CA MET A 113 -9.27 -6.03 -2.84
C MET A 113 -8.32 -6.29 -4.01
N SER A 114 -7.03 -6.03 -3.81
CA SER A 114 -5.98 -6.36 -4.78
C SER A 114 -4.77 -6.95 -4.07
N ALA A 115 -4.37 -8.15 -4.48
CA ALA A 115 -3.13 -8.77 -4.03
C ALA A 115 -1.93 -8.06 -4.64
N PHE A 116 -0.84 -7.95 -3.88
CA PHE A 116 0.42 -7.39 -4.36
C PHE A 116 1.62 -8.26 -3.97
N ARG A 117 2.71 -8.09 -4.72
CA ARG A 117 4.05 -8.53 -4.35
C ARG A 117 5.05 -7.41 -4.57
N VAL A 118 5.93 -7.19 -3.60
CA VAL A 118 7.07 -6.28 -3.69
C VAL A 118 8.35 -7.07 -3.48
N THR A 119 9.33 -6.89 -4.36
CA THR A 119 10.67 -7.45 -4.21
C THR A 119 11.65 -6.35 -3.90
N LEU A 120 12.50 -6.58 -2.90
CA LEU A 120 13.57 -5.69 -2.49
C LEU A 120 14.92 -6.39 -2.62
N ARG A 121 15.96 -5.60 -2.86
CA ARG A 121 17.35 -5.97 -2.59
C ARG A 121 17.79 -5.26 -1.30
N ALA A 122 18.23 -6.04 -0.33
CA ALA A 122 18.76 -5.57 0.93
C ALA A 122 20.23 -5.14 0.81
N PRO A 123 20.69 -4.19 1.63
CA PRO A 123 22.10 -3.82 1.68
C PRO A 123 22.99 -4.98 2.18
N SER A 124 24.25 -4.97 1.76
CA SER A 124 25.27 -5.97 2.10
C SER A 124 25.59 -5.97 3.60
N ASP A 125 25.67 -4.79 4.20
CA ASP A 125 25.89 -4.59 5.63
C ASP A 125 24.55 -4.32 6.32
N SER A 126 23.82 -5.39 6.65
CA SER A 126 22.55 -5.30 7.37
C SER A 126 22.74 -4.96 8.86
N ALA A 127 23.59 -3.98 9.18
CA ALA A 127 23.65 -3.37 10.50
C ALA A 127 22.40 -2.51 10.67
N ASN A 128 21.33 -3.17 11.12
CA ASN A 128 20.04 -2.58 11.44
C ASN A 128 20.21 -1.48 12.48
N GLY A 129 20.03 -0.24 12.04
CA GLY A 129 20.04 0.96 12.89
C GLY A 129 19.03 2.00 12.44
N HIS A 130 17.97 1.61 11.72
CA HIS A 130 16.83 2.51 11.52
C HIS A 130 16.05 2.59 12.83
N GLN A 131 15.67 3.80 13.22
CA GLN A 131 14.75 4.00 14.33
C GLN A 131 13.43 3.32 13.99
N SER A 132 12.72 2.84 15.02
CA SER A 132 11.42 2.22 14.80
C SER A 132 10.47 3.25 14.17
N GLU A 133 9.93 2.92 12.99
CA GLU A 133 9.10 3.79 12.17
C GLU A 133 7.64 3.75 12.64
N VAL A 134 7.43 4.36 13.81
CA VAL A 134 6.13 4.49 14.48
C VAL A 134 5.91 5.92 14.97
N GLY A 135 4.73 6.47 14.69
CA GLY A 135 4.34 7.77 15.19
C GLY A 135 2.98 8.23 14.67
N PRO A 136 2.59 9.48 14.94
CA PRO A 136 1.28 10.01 14.55
C PRO A 136 1.24 10.55 13.11
N ALA A 137 2.39 10.70 12.45
CA ALA A 137 2.45 11.35 11.13
C ALA A 137 1.94 10.44 10.02
N ARG A 138 1.35 11.04 8.97
CA ARG A 138 0.86 10.31 7.78
C ARG A 138 1.96 10.01 6.78
N THR A 139 3.05 10.79 6.79
CA THR A 139 4.19 10.64 5.90
C THR A 139 5.47 10.77 6.72
N PRO A 140 6.55 10.06 6.37
CA PRO A 140 7.84 10.25 7.01
C PRO A 140 8.42 11.62 6.66
N PHE A 141 9.25 12.15 7.54
CA PHE A 141 9.95 13.42 7.31
C PHE A 141 11.38 13.23 6.77
N ASP A 142 11.97 12.06 6.97
CA ASP A 142 13.32 11.66 6.53
C ASP A 142 13.25 10.38 5.67
N ASP A 143 14.40 9.98 5.12
CA ASP A 143 14.54 8.77 4.31
C ASP A 143 14.34 7.48 5.13
N VAL A 144 13.34 6.70 4.72
CA VAL A 144 12.96 5.40 5.31
C VAL A 144 13.31 4.20 4.42
N PHE A 145 13.88 4.44 3.24
CA PHE A 145 14.36 3.40 2.33
C PHE A 145 15.83 3.06 2.61
N GLY A 146 16.64 4.06 2.96
CA GLY A 146 18.08 3.91 3.17
C GLY A 146 18.75 3.24 1.96
N GLN A 147 19.47 2.15 2.20
CA GLN A 147 20.20 1.42 1.15
C GLN A 147 19.40 0.29 0.49
N TYR A 148 18.14 0.08 0.88
CA TYR A 148 17.29 -0.88 0.18
C TYR A 148 17.00 -0.40 -1.24
N ARG A 149 16.79 -1.36 -2.15
CA ARG A 149 16.34 -1.09 -3.52
C ARG A 149 15.08 -1.87 -3.82
N VAL A 150 14.06 -1.21 -4.35
CA VAL A 150 12.86 -1.89 -4.86
C VAL A 150 13.19 -2.39 -6.26
N THR A 151 13.09 -3.70 -6.47
CA THR A 151 13.51 -4.37 -7.71
C THR A 151 12.36 -4.99 -8.48
N ALA A 152 11.18 -5.16 -7.86
CA ALA A 152 9.96 -5.51 -8.57
C ALA A 152 8.71 -5.11 -7.77
N TYR A 153 7.62 -4.83 -8.49
CA TYR A 153 6.29 -4.64 -7.93
C TYR A 153 5.24 -5.21 -8.88
N TRP A 154 4.34 -6.04 -8.34
CA TRP A 154 3.27 -6.70 -9.10
C TRP A 154 1.93 -6.58 -8.38
N GLY A 155 0.86 -6.51 -9.16
CA GLY A 155 -0.51 -6.44 -8.66
C GLY A 155 -0.82 -5.08 -8.01
N GLY A 156 -1.52 -5.13 -6.89
CA GLY A 156 -1.99 -3.98 -6.16
C GLY A 156 -3.07 -3.17 -6.89
N TYR A 157 -3.64 -2.20 -6.19
CA TYR A 157 -4.62 -1.27 -6.76
C TYR A 157 -3.93 -0.14 -7.53
N PHE A 158 -2.85 0.41 -6.95
CA PHE A 158 -2.02 1.46 -7.56
C PHE A 158 -0.92 0.83 -8.40
N ARG A 159 -0.62 1.43 -9.55
CA ARG A 159 0.23 0.82 -10.57
C ARG A 159 1.62 1.45 -10.63
N SER A 160 2.62 0.65 -11.01
CA SER A 160 3.92 1.11 -11.53
C SER A 160 3.91 1.08 -13.07
N ARG A 161 4.89 1.73 -13.71
CA ARG A 161 5.04 1.70 -15.18
C ARG A 161 5.40 0.30 -15.70
N ALA A 162 6.22 -0.44 -14.97
CA ALA A 162 6.58 -1.82 -15.25
C ALA A 162 5.92 -2.75 -14.24
N GLY A 163 5.25 -3.78 -14.76
CA GLY A 163 4.54 -4.78 -13.96
C GLY A 163 4.10 -5.95 -14.83
N SER A 164 4.96 -6.96 -14.95
CA SER A 164 4.59 -8.27 -15.47
C SER A 164 4.91 -9.31 -14.41
N GLY A 165 3.89 -9.80 -13.71
CA GLY A 165 4.00 -10.86 -12.72
C GLY A 165 3.42 -12.17 -13.24
N ASP A 166 3.76 -13.26 -12.56
CA ASP A 166 3.11 -14.55 -12.79
C ASP A 166 1.66 -14.51 -12.27
N GLY A 167 0.70 -14.74 -13.17
CA GLY A 167 -0.72 -14.73 -12.83
C GLY A 167 -1.12 -15.82 -11.82
N GLN A 168 -0.46 -16.97 -11.81
CA GLN A 168 -0.72 -18.04 -10.84
C GLN A 168 -0.24 -17.65 -9.44
N VAL A 169 0.94 -17.02 -9.36
CA VAL A 169 1.47 -16.49 -8.09
C VAL A 169 0.52 -15.44 -7.52
N LEU A 170 0.07 -14.49 -8.35
CA LEU A 170 -0.89 -13.47 -7.90
C LEU A 170 -2.23 -14.07 -7.49
N GLN A 171 -2.70 -15.12 -8.16
CA GLN A 171 -3.92 -15.83 -7.75
C GLN A 171 -3.75 -16.47 -6.37
N HIS A 172 -2.61 -17.11 -6.09
CA HIS A 172 -2.36 -17.70 -4.78
C HIS A 172 -2.34 -16.65 -3.65
N ILE A 173 -1.71 -15.50 -3.90
CA ILE A 173 -1.73 -14.38 -2.94
C ILE A 173 -3.15 -13.85 -2.76
N THR A 174 -3.94 -13.80 -3.83
CA THR A 174 -5.36 -13.37 -3.80
C THR A 174 -6.19 -14.28 -2.90
N ASP A 175 -6.05 -15.60 -3.04
CA ASP A 175 -6.77 -16.57 -2.21
C ASP A 175 -6.43 -16.40 -0.71
N ALA A 176 -5.14 -16.19 -0.40
CA ALA A 176 -4.68 -15.91 0.96
C ALA A 176 -5.25 -14.58 1.49
N CYS A 177 -5.30 -13.55 0.65
CA CYS A 177 -5.85 -12.26 1.01
C CYS A 177 -7.36 -12.29 1.27
N VAL A 178 -8.09 -13.13 0.53
CA VAL A 178 -9.52 -13.38 0.76
C VAL A 178 -9.73 -14.07 2.10
N ALA A 179 -8.89 -15.06 2.43
CA ALA A 179 -8.94 -15.74 3.72
C ALA A 179 -8.60 -14.81 4.91
N ALA A 180 -7.65 -13.89 4.71
CA ALA A 180 -7.23 -12.91 5.73
C ALA A 180 -8.11 -11.63 5.78
N ALA A 181 -9.10 -11.50 4.89
CA ALA A 181 -9.90 -10.28 4.79
C ALA A 181 -10.65 -10.01 6.11
N PRO A 182 -10.60 -8.76 6.64
CA PRO A 182 -11.19 -8.46 7.93
C PRO A 182 -12.73 -8.39 7.90
N ASP A 183 -13.31 -8.29 6.70
CA ASP A 183 -14.75 -8.22 6.47
C ASP A 183 -15.20 -9.39 5.56
N PRO A 184 -16.36 -10.01 5.81
CA PRO A 184 -16.88 -11.09 4.98
C PRO A 184 -17.18 -10.61 3.56
N PHE A 185 -17.16 -11.54 2.59
CA PHE A 185 -17.34 -11.24 1.18
C PHE A 185 -18.60 -10.40 0.88
N GLU A 186 -19.75 -10.78 1.45
CA GLU A 186 -21.02 -10.05 1.25
C GLU A 186 -20.93 -8.59 1.69
N GLN A 187 -20.23 -8.31 2.79
CA GLN A 187 -20.07 -6.94 3.27
C GLN A 187 -19.16 -6.14 2.35
N ARG A 188 -18.07 -6.75 1.86
CA ARG A 188 -17.14 -6.15 0.90
C ARG A 188 -17.87 -5.84 -0.42
N LEU A 189 -18.63 -6.81 -0.94
CA LEU A 189 -19.41 -6.66 -2.17
C LEU A 189 -20.47 -5.56 -2.05
N ARG A 190 -21.19 -5.48 -0.94
CA ARG A 190 -22.16 -4.41 -0.71
C ARG A 190 -21.49 -3.03 -0.72
N LEU A 191 -20.32 -2.88 -0.09
CA LEU A 191 -19.62 -1.60 -0.02
C LEU A 191 -19.16 -1.07 -1.39
N ILE A 192 -18.84 -1.97 -2.33
CA ILE A 192 -18.38 -1.59 -3.67
C ILE A 192 -19.50 -1.52 -4.71
N SER A 193 -20.61 -2.23 -4.49
CA SER A 193 -21.76 -2.28 -5.40
C SER A 193 -22.87 -1.27 -5.05
N SER A 194 -22.66 -0.44 -4.03
CA SER A 194 -23.62 0.57 -3.58
C SER A 194 -22.93 1.91 -3.29
N PHE A 195 -23.69 2.95 -2.94
CA PHE A 195 -23.16 4.22 -2.45
C PHE A 195 -23.15 4.20 -0.91
N PRO A 196 -22.07 3.75 -0.25
CA PRO A 196 -22.06 3.62 1.21
C PRO A 196 -22.24 4.98 1.91
N PRO A 197 -22.95 5.03 3.05
CA PRO A 197 -23.05 6.26 3.84
C PRO A 197 -21.69 6.62 4.45
N ARG A 198 -21.47 7.93 4.70
CA ARG A 198 -20.22 8.46 5.28
C ARG A 198 -19.78 7.75 6.57
N ALA A 199 -20.73 7.29 7.38
CA ALA A 199 -20.46 6.59 8.64
C ALA A 199 -19.72 5.25 8.45
N GLU A 200 -19.87 4.62 7.28
CA GLU A 200 -19.20 3.36 6.94
C GLU A 200 -17.82 3.54 6.30
N LEU A 201 -17.42 4.80 6.09
CA LEU A 201 -16.15 5.23 5.52
C LEU A 201 -15.32 6.01 6.56
N PRO A 202 -15.02 5.44 7.75
CA PRO A 202 -14.28 6.17 8.77
C PRO A 202 -12.89 6.53 8.25
N THR A 203 -12.44 7.75 8.55
CA THR A 203 -11.05 8.17 8.33
C THR A 203 -10.29 7.89 9.60
N LEU A 204 -9.54 6.80 9.62
CA LEU A 204 -8.80 6.34 10.78
C LEU A 204 -7.42 7.01 10.83
N PRO A 205 -6.81 7.12 12.02
CA PRO A 205 -5.43 7.56 12.13
C PRO A 205 -4.48 6.62 11.35
N PRO A 206 -3.33 7.11 10.90
CA PRO A 206 -2.30 6.23 10.33
C PRO A 206 -1.88 5.21 11.38
N TYR A 207 -1.76 3.94 10.98
CA TYR A 207 -1.29 2.87 11.85
C TYR A 207 -0.53 1.82 11.03
N PRO A 208 0.69 1.44 11.47
CA PRO A 208 1.55 2.34 12.23
C PRO A 208 1.75 3.62 11.38
N GLY A 209 1.73 4.79 12.03
CA GLY A 209 2.11 6.03 11.36
C GLY A 209 3.62 6.23 11.40
N TRP A 210 4.07 7.35 10.88
CA TRP A 210 5.49 7.70 10.82
C TRP A 210 5.88 8.60 12.00
N PRO A 211 7.17 8.60 12.40
CA PRO A 211 7.69 9.55 13.37
C PRO A 211 7.36 10.99 12.97
N ALA A 212 7.05 11.84 13.97
CA ALA A 212 6.81 13.26 13.72
C ALA A 212 8.14 13.99 13.54
N LYS A 213 8.16 14.99 12.66
CA LYS A 213 9.33 15.87 12.50
C LYS A 213 9.64 16.55 13.85
N PRO A 214 10.86 16.43 14.39
CA PRO A 214 11.23 17.10 15.63
C PRO A 214 11.02 18.61 15.52
N THR A 215 10.34 19.20 16.50
CA THR A 215 10.26 20.66 16.63
C THR A 215 11.60 21.18 17.13
N LYS A 216 12.21 22.12 16.39
CA LYS A 216 13.42 22.83 16.83
C LYS A 216 13.14 23.76 18.00
#